data_AF-A0A9P8F1V2-F1
#
_entry.id   AF-A0A9P8F1V2-F1
#
_cell.length_a   1.000
_cell.length_b   1.000
_cell.length_c   1.000
_cell.angle_alpha   90.00
_cell.angle_beta   90.00
_cell.angle_gamma   90.00
#
_symmetry.space_group_name_H-M   'P 1'
#
loop_
_entity.id
_entity.type
_entity.pdbx_description
1 polymer ?
#
loop_
_entity_poly.entity_id
_entity_poly.type
_entity_poly.pdbx_seq_one_letter_code
_entity_poly.pdbx_strand_id
1 'polypeptide(L)'
;MDPINQTSDNSIEGHPANDDIPNDGTGVIKLDPYLDPFKDSLRSRYSKAQKWIKTIDETEGGLDKFSRGYEILGFNVKPNGDIVYREWAQSALRAYLIGDFNNWNRDSHEMKKNEFGVFEITLPAQNGKPAIPHDSKIKVSFVVPNDHARQERIPAWITRVTQDLNVSPVYDARFWNPPKNERYTFKHSKPPKPKSARIYEAHVGISSPDPKVATYKEFTQNTLPRIHHLGYNVIQLMAIMEHAYYASFGYQINSFFAASSRYGLPDDL
;
A
#
# COMPACT_ATOMS: atom_id res chain seq x y z
N MET A 1 -5.81 -9.10 -20.60
CA MET A 1 -5.68 -7.67 -20.94
C MET A 1 -6.92 -6.99 -20.41
N ASP A 2 -6.76 -6.04 -19.49
CA ASP A 2 -7.86 -5.34 -18.84
C ASP A 2 -8.32 -4.16 -19.73
N PRO A 3 -9.53 -4.20 -20.31
CA PRO A 3 -10.00 -3.18 -21.26
C PRO A 3 -10.13 -1.78 -20.65
N ILE A 4 -10.06 -1.68 -19.32
CA ILE A 4 -10.13 -0.41 -18.58
C ILE A 4 -8.86 0.44 -18.77
N ASN A 5 -7.68 -0.18 -18.91
CA ASN A 5 -6.42 0.56 -19.09
C ASN A 5 -6.23 1.07 -20.52
N GLN A 6 -6.82 0.41 -21.51
CA GLN A 6 -6.74 0.81 -22.92
C GLN A 6 -7.71 1.95 -23.28
N THR A 7 -8.75 2.16 -22.47
CA THR A 7 -9.80 3.17 -22.72
C THR A 7 -9.62 4.47 -21.94
N SER A 8 -8.51 4.61 -21.20
CA SER A 8 -8.16 5.88 -20.56
C SER A 8 -7.62 6.86 -21.61
N ASP A 9 -8.16 8.07 -21.68
CA ASP A 9 -7.60 9.17 -22.49
C ASP A 9 -6.14 9.52 -22.11
N ASN A 10 -5.68 9.07 -20.94
CA ASN A 10 -4.31 9.21 -20.44
C ASN A 10 -3.51 7.89 -20.54
N SER A 11 -4.03 6.89 -21.27
CA SER A 11 -3.31 5.65 -21.50
C SER A 11 -2.09 5.91 -22.36
N ILE A 12 -0.94 5.42 -21.91
CA ILE A 12 0.29 5.34 -22.70
C ILE A 12 0.15 4.38 -23.89
N GLU A 13 -0.89 3.54 -23.91
CA GLU A 13 -1.26 2.66 -25.02
C GLU A 13 -2.31 3.28 -25.96
N GLY A 14 -2.79 4.50 -25.68
CA GLY A 14 -3.81 5.19 -26.48
C GLY A 14 -3.26 5.64 -27.85
N HIS A 15 -4.12 5.62 -28.86
CA HIS A 15 -3.82 6.14 -30.21
C HIS A 15 -3.17 7.54 -30.16
N PRO A 16 -2.21 7.83 -31.06
CA PRO A 16 -1.55 9.13 -31.09
C PRO A 16 -2.57 10.26 -31.14
N ALA A 17 -2.39 11.25 -30.27
CA ALA A 17 -3.22 12.43 -30.25
C ALA A 17 -3.03 13.24 -31.54
N ASN A 18 -3.88 13.05 -32.55
CA ASN A 18 -3.68 13.58 -33.93
C ASN A 18 -2.34 13.16 -34.57
N ASP A 19 -2.34 12.88 -35.88
CA ASP A 19 -1.10 12.50 -36.61
C ASP A 19 0.02 13.57 -36.54
N ASP A 20 -0.32 14.78 -36.11
CA ASP A 20 0.63 15.87 -36.01
C ASP A 20 1.46 15.87 -34.71
N ILE A 21 1.06 15.21 -33.61
CA ILE A 21 1.79 15.33 -32.32
C ILE A 21 2.94 14.32 -32.23
N PRO A 22 4.20 14.77 -32.00
CA PRO A 22 5.34 13.86 -31.85
C PRO A 22 5.17 12.88 -30.67
N ASN A 23 5.31 11.58 -30.95
CA ASN A 23 5.29 10.51 -29.95
C ASN A 23 6.70 10.18 -29.39
N ASP A 24 7.51 11.21 -29.13
CA ASP A 24 8.88 11.11 -28.59
C ASP A 24 9.04 11.85 -27.25
N GLY A 25 7.92 12.25 -26.63
CA GLY A 25 7.89 13.05 -25.40
C GLY A 25 7.91 14.56 -25.62
N THR A 26 8.00 15.04 -26.86
CA THR A 26 8.03 16.48 -27.17
C THR A 26 6.66 17.06 -27.54
N GLY A 27 5.60 16.24 -27.61
CA GLY A 27 4.26 16.68 -27.95
C GLY A 27 3.71 17.84 -27.10
N VAL A 28 4.14 17.95 -25.84
CA VAL A 28 3.78 19.04 -24.92
C VAL A 28 4.25 20.43 -25.40
N ILE A 29 5.30 20.50 -26.23
CA ILE A 29 5.82 21.78 -26.78
C ILE A 29 4.78 22.47 -27.67
N LYS A 30 3.88 21.70 -28.31
CA LYS A 30 2.77 22.27 -29.08
C LYS A 30 1.76 23.01 -28.21
N LEU A 31 1.60 22.57 -26.96
CA LEU A 31 0.73 23.20 -25.98
C LEU A 31 1.46 24.38 -25.30
N ASP A 32 2.76 24.24 -25.05
CA ASP A 32 3.60 25.26 -24.45
C ASP A 32 4.96 25.39 -25.17
N PRO A 33 5.08 26.33 -26.14
CA PRO A 33 6.31 26.54 -26.89
C PRO A 33 7.53 26.96 -26.06
N TYR A 34 7.35 27.47 -24.83
CA TYR A 34 8.47 27.80 -23.95
C TYR A 34 9.30 26.58 -23.53
N LEU A 35 8.78 25.37 -23.76
CA LEU A 35 9.48 24.12 -23.48
C LEU A 35 10.49 23.71 -24.57
N ASP A 36 10.53 24.37 -25.75
CA ASP A 36 11.45 23.99 -26.84
C ASP A 36 12.93 23.93 -26.44
N PRO A 37 13.48 24.87 -25.65
CA PRO A 37 14.87 24.79 -25.20
C PRO A 37 15.20 23.53 -24.37
N PHE A 38 14.18 22.83 -23.85
CA PHE A 38 14.32 21.62 -23.03
C PHE A 38 13.94 20.33 -23.75
N LYS A 39 13.69 20.37 -25.07
CA LYS A 39 13.19 19.22 -25.86
C LYS A 39 14.02 17.96 -25.72
N ASP A 40 15.35 18.06 -25.67
CA ASP A 40 16.22 16.90 -25.52
C ASP A 40 16.11 16.27 -24.12
N SER A 41 15.87 17.08 -23.09
CA SER A 41 15.56 16.59 -21.74
C SER A 41 14.21 15.88 -21.70
N LEU A 42 13.18 16.45 -22.34
CA LEU A 42 11.86 15.83 -22.46
C LEU A 42 11.94 14.48 -23.18
N ARG A 43 12.64 14.42 -24.32
CA ARG A 43 12.89 13.19 -25.06
C ARG A 43 13.63 12.16 -24.22
N SER A 44 14.69 12.58 -23.51
CA SER A 44 15.44 11.69 -22.62
C SER A 44 14.57 11.09 -21.51
N ARG A 45 13.70 11.90 -20.88
CA ARG A 45 12.76 11.43 -19.85
C ARG A 45 11.76 10.42 -20.42
N TYR A 46 11.18 10.73 -21.57
CA TYR A 46 10.26 9.84 -22.26
C TYR A 46 10.91 8.51 -22.63
N SER A 47 12.08 8.53 -23.28
CA SER A 47 12.81 7.30 -23.63
C SER A 47 13.18 6.46 -22.41
N LYS A 48 13.54 7.09 -21.28
CA LYS A 48 13.80 6.37 -20.02
C LYS A 48 12.53 5.71 -19.46
N ALA A 49 11.40 6.41 -19.49
CA ALA A 49 10.12 5.84 -19.07
C ALA A 49 9.72 4.65 -19.95
N GLN A 50 9.77 4.81 -21.27
CA GLN A 50 9.46 3.75 -22.23
C GLN A 50 10.39 2.54 -22.09
N LYS A 51 11.68 2.76 -21.83
CA LYS A 51 12.62 1.67 -21.54
C LYS A 51 12.20 0.85 -20.32
N TRP A 52 11.80 1.51 -19.22
CA TRP A 52 11.38 0.82 -18.01
C TRP A 52 10.02 0.14 -18.16
N ILE A 53 9.06 0.77 -18.84
CA ILE A 53 7.77 0.15 -19.17
C ILE A 53 8.02 -1.15 -19.96
N LYS A 54 8.79 -1.07 -21.05
CA LYS A 54 9.17 -2.24 -21.84
C LYS A 54 9.86 -3.32 -21.00
N THR A 55 10.77 -2.92 -20.11
CA THR A 55 11.46 -3.86 -19.22
C THR A 55 10.45 -4.60 -18.34
N ILE A 56 9.51 -3.88 -17.71
CA ILE A 56 8.45 -4.47 -16.87
C ILE A 56 7.52 -5.36 -17.68
N ASP A 57 7.17 -4.97 -18.91
CA ASP A 57 6.37 -5.79 -19.81
C ASP A 57 7.05 -7.13 -20.12
N GLU A 58 8.34 -7.08 -20.43
CA GLU A 58 9.15 -8.25 -20.78
C GLU A 58 9.44 -9.16 -19.57
N THR A 59 9.68 -8.60 -18.38
CA THR A 59 10.14 -9.38 -17.22
C THR A 59 9.04 -9.74 -16.23
N GLU A 60 7.98 -8.94 -16.12
CA GLU A 60 6.93 -9.11 -15.10
C GLU A 60 5.56 -9.43 -15.70
N GLY A 61 5.41 -9.24 -17.01
CA GLY A 61 4.15 -9.44 -17.74
C GLY A 61 3.21 -8.23 -17.67
N GLY A 62 3.78 -7.03 -17.58
CA GLY A 62 3.08 -5.76 -17.69
C GLY A 62 2.86 -5.03 -16.37
N LEU A 63 2.60 -3.72 -16.47
CA LEU A 63 2.41 -2.83 -15.32
C LEU A 63 1.29 -3.29 -14.37
N ASP A 64 0.19 -3.83 -14.90
CA ASP A 64 -0.91 -4.37 -14.08
C ASP A 64 -0.41 -5.47 -13.14
N LYS A 65 0.20 -6.51 -13.71
CA LYS A 65 0.69 -7.66 -12.95
C LYS A 65 1.81 -7.26 -11.98
N PHE A 66 2.72 -6.38 -12.41
CA PHE A 66 3.79 -5.86 -11.56
C PHE A 66 3.26 -5.07 -10.35
N SER A 67 2.20 -4.28 -10.54
CA SER A 67 1.60 -3.47 -9.47
C SER A 67 0.87 -4.28 -8.39
N ARG A 68 0.59 -5.56 -8.66
CA ARG A 68 -0.04 -6.51 -7.73
C ARG A 68 0.96 -7.24 -6.82
N GLY A 69 2.10 -6.61 -6.55
CA GLY A 69 3.13 -7.12 -5.64
C GLY A 69 2.61 -7.47 -4.25
N TYR A 70 1.54 -6.81 -3.76
CA TYR A 70 0.90 -7.13 -2.48
C TYR A 70 0.20 -8.51 -2.46
N GLU A 71 -0.10 -9.11 -3.63
CA GLU A 71 -0.61 -10.48 -3.74
C GLU A 71 0.52 -11.54 -3.62
N ILE A 72 1.77 -11.09 -3.58
CA ILE A 72 2.98 -11.92 -3.56
C ILE A 72 3.80 -11.67 -2.29
N LEU A 73 4.14 -10.41 -2.03
CA LEU A 73 4.88 -9.92 -0.87
C LEU A 73 3.96 -9.68 0.32
N GLY A 74 4.53 -9.68 1.52
CA GLY A 74 3.74 -9.65 2.75
C GLY A 74 3.02 -10.96 3.02
N PHE A 75 1.94 -10.90 3.80
CA PHE A 75 1.18 -12.07 4.21
C PHE A 75 0.05 -12.37 3.21
N ASN A 76 0.05 -13.59 2.68
CA ASN A 76 -0.95 -14.07 1.74
C ASN A 76 -1.55 -15.39 2.24
N VAL A 77 -2.83 -15.37 2.63
CA VAL A 77 -3.57 -16.55 3.08
C VAL A 77 -4.15 -17.28 1.87
N LYS A 78 -3.77 -18.54 1.69
CA LYS A 78 -4.20 -19.41 0.59
C LYS A 78 -5.59 -20.01 0.86
N PRO A 79 -6.29 -20.50 -0.19
CA PRO A 79 -7.62 -21.12 0.00
C PRO A 79 -7.66 -22.32 0.96
N ASN A 80 -6.55 -23.05 1.10
CA ASN A 80 -6.40 -24.16 2.05
C ASN A 80 -6.08 -23.70 3.48
N GLY A 81 -5.93 -22.38 3.71
CA GLY A 81 -5.58 -21.79 5.00
C GLY A 81 -4.08 -21.57 5.22
N ASP A 82 -3.21 -22.06 4.34
CA ASP A 82 -1.77 -21.84 4.47
C ASP A 82 -1.45 -20.35 4.38
N ILE A 83 -0.48 -19.90 5.17
CA ILE A 83 0.00 -18.53 5.11
C ILE A 83 1.35 -18.54 4.40
N VAL A 84 1.45 -17.84 3.28
CA VAL A 84 2.73 -17.56 2.64
C VAL A 84 3.14 -16.15 3.02
N TYR A 85 4.30 -16.01 3.65
CA TYR A 85 4.91 -14.71 3.95
C TYR A 85 6.16 -14.52 3.12
N ARG A 86 6.28 -13.36 2.45
CA ARG A 86 7.48 -12.96 1.72
C ARG A 86 7.93 -11.55 2.09
N GLU A 87 9.25 -11.37 2.13
CA GLU A 87 9.87 -10.08 2.44
C GLU A 87 11.15 -9.89 1.63
N TRP A 88 11.34 -8.71 1.04
CA TRP A 88 12.56 -8.40 0.31
C TRP A 88 13.59 -7.77 1.26
N ALA A 89 14.71 -8.43 1.46
CA ALA A 89 15.77 -7.99 2.37
C ALA A 89 17.15 -8.45 1.88
N GLN A 90 17.58 -7.95 0.72
CA GLN A 90 18.81 -8.39 0.04
C GLN A 90 20.04 -8.46 0.95
N SER A 91 20.23 -7.50 1.85
CA SER A 91 21.42 -7.44 2.70
C SER A 91 21.37 -8.38 3.91
N ALA A 92 20.22 -8.92 4.30
CA ALA A 92 20.12 -9.83 5.45
C ALA A 92 20.73 -11.21 5.14
N LEU A 93 21.42 -11.81 6.11
CA LEU A 93 21.98 -13.16 6.01
C LEU A 93 20.91 -14.22 6.20
N ARG A 94 20.09 -14.06 7.26
CA ARG A 94 18.99 -14.97 7.62
C ARG A 94 17.78 -14.15 8.04
N ALA A 95 16.59 -14.69 7.88
CA ALA A 95 15.36 -14.08 8.33
C ALA A 95 14.47 -15.12 9.02
N TYR A 96 13.74 -14.67 10.04
CA TYR A 96 12.81 -15.48 10.81
C TYR A 96 11.51 -14.73 10.99
N LEU A 97 10.39 -15.43 10.83
CA LEU A 97 9.09 -14.89 11.17
C LEU A 97 8.80 -15.15 12.66
N ILE A 98 8.50 -14.10 13.42
CA ILE A 98 8.27 -14.19 14.86
C ILE A 98 6.97 -13.51 15.25
N GLY A 99 6.36 -13.94 16.34
CA GLY A 99 5.15 -13.30 16.86
C GLY A 99 4.48 -14.11 17.96
N ASP A 100 3.28 -13.71 18.33
CA ASP A 100 2.52 -14.40 19.38
C ASP A 100 2.30 -15.89 19.03
N PHE A 101 2.09 -16.20 17.75
CA PHE A 101 1.84 -17.56 17.25
C PHE A 101 2.98 -18.57 17.53
N ASN A 102 4.20 -18.09 17.76
CA ASN A 102 5.37 -18.92 18.06
C ASN A 102 6.07 -18.52 19.36
N ASN A 103 5.35 -17.84 20.27
CA ASN A 103 5.88 -17.32 21.52
C ASN A 103 7.15 -16.47 21.33
N TRP A 104 7.20 -15.70 20.24
CA TRP A 104 8.34 -14.86 19.88
C TRP A 104 9.67 -15.61 19.75
N ASN A 105 9.63 -16.91 19.44
CA ASN A 105 10.82 -17.73 19.27
C ASN A 105 11.60 -17.32 18.00
N ARG A 106 12.80 -16.79 18.21
CA ARG A 106 13.68 -16.20 17.18
C ARG A 106 14.39 -17.20 16.27
N ASP A 107 14.27 -18.50 16.53
CA ASP A 107 15.03 -19.54 15.84
C ASP A 107 14.13 -20.59 15.16
N SER A 108 12.81 -20.55 15.41
CA SER A 108 11.88 -21.63 15.00
C SER A 108 11.37 -21.56 13.56
N HIS A 109 11.16 -20.37 13.02
CA HIS A 109 10.49 -20.16 11.72
C HIS A 109 11.41 -19.44 10.74
N GLU A 110 12.51 -20.10 10.40
CA GLU A 110 13.48 -19.58 9.42
C GLU A 110 12.89 -19.51 8.01
N MET A 111 13.14 -18.40 7.33
CA MET A 111 12.71 -18.15 5.95
C MET A 111 13.82 -18.52 4.97
N LYS A 112 13.44 -18.97 3.77
CA LYS A 112 14.37 -19.30 2.69
C LYS A 112 14.58 -18.09 1.78
N LYS A 113 15.84 -17.71 1.54
CA LYS A 113 16.22 -16.61 0.65
C LYS A 113 16.40 -17.11 -0.79
N ASN A 114 15.81 -16.42 -1.77
CA ASN A 114 16.07 -16.68 -3.19
C ASN A 114 17.24 -15.82 -3.73
N GLU A 115 17.56 -15.98 -5.01
CA GLU A 115 18.66 -15.27 -5.68
C GLU A 115 18.48 -13.75 -5.77
N PHE A 116 17.24 -13.25 -5.69
CA PHE A 116 16.91 -11.82 -5.68
C PHE A 116 16.75 -11.23 -4.26
N GLY A 117 17.09 -12.02 -3.23
CA GLY A 117 17.03 -11.63 -1.82
C GLY A 117 15.63 -11.49 -1.23
N VAL A 118 14.65 -12.12 -1.86
CA VAL A 118 13.33 -12.32 -1.26
C VAL A 118 13.41 -13.53 -0.33
N PHE A 119 13.05 -13.32 0.93
CA PHE A 119 12.86 -14.38 1.91
C PHE A 119 11.41 -14.86 1.85
N GLU A 120 11.19 -16.18 1.89
CA GLU A 120 9.88 -16.81 1.88
C GLU A 120 9.74 -17.86 3.00
N ILE A 121 8.56 -17.92 3.61
CA ILE A 121 8.14 -19.05 4.45
C ILE A 121 6.67 -19.36 4.19
N THR A 122 6.34 -20.66 4.18
CA THR A 122 4.95 -21.16 4.17
C THR A 122 4.65 -21.78 5.53
N LEU A 123 3.63 -21.26 6.19
CA LEU A 123 3.09 -21.79 7.44
C LEU A 123 1.85 -22.64 7.10
N PRO A 124 1.90 -23.97 7.28
CA PRO A 124 0.77 -24.83 6.96
C PRO A 124 -0.41 -24.56 7.89
N ALA A 125 -1.62 -24.63 7.35
CA ALA A 125 -2.84 -24.53 8.12
C ALA A 125 -2.93 -25.63 9.19
N GLN A 126 -3.46 -25.29 10.36
CA GLN A 126 -3.76 -26.26 11.41
C GLN A 126 -5.28 -26.47 11.46
N ASN A 127 -5.74 -27.68 11.15
CA ASN A 127 -7.16 -28.03 11.09
C ASN A 127 -7.98 -27.08 10.18
N GLY A 128 -7.44 -26.73 9.01
CA GLY A 128 -8.07 -25.82 8.05
C GLY A 128 -8.10 -24.35 8.49
N LYS A 129 -7.43 -23.99 9.59
CA LYS A 129 -7.30 -22.61 10.07
C LYS A 129 -5.88 -22.09 9.85
N PRO A 130 -5.71 -20.80 9.52
CA PRO A 130 -4.39 -20.19 9.41
C PRO A 130 -3.58 -20.33 10.71
N ALA A 131 -2.29 -20.62 10.59
CA ALA A 131 -1.38 -20.85 11.73
C ALA A 131 -1.14 -19.59 12.59
N ILE A 132 -1.37 -18.40 12.04
CA ILE A 132 -1.30 -17.13 12.75
C ILE A 132 -2.74 -16.66 13.03
N PRO A 133 -3.14 -16.49 14.31
CA PRO A 133 -4.44 -15.94 14.65
C PRO A 133 -4.62 -14.51 14.14
N HIS A 134 -5.83 -14.16 13.71
CA HIS A 134 -6.21 -12.80 13.34
C HIS A 134 -5.88 -11.80 14.46
N ASP A 135 -5.35 -10.63 14.08
CA ASP A 135 -4.98 -9.50 14.94
C ASP A 135 -3.90 -9.80 16.02
N SER A 136 -3.23 -10.95 15.90
CA SER A 136 -2.05 -11.28 16.72
C SER A 136 -0.82 -10.48 16.27
N LYS A 137 0.10 -10.24 17.21
CA LYS A 137 1.34 -9.48 16.96
C LYS A 137 2.35 -10.32 16.22
N ILE A 138 3.05 -9.70 15.27
CA ILE A 138 4.12 -10.30 14.48
C ILE A 138 5.27 -9.34 14.26
N LYS A 139 6.45 -9.86 13.93
CA LYS A 139 7.62 -9.15 13.38
C LYS A 139 8.41 -10.08 12.46
N VAL A 140 9.28 -9.50 11.65
CA VAL A 140 10.37 -10.24 11.00
C VAL A 140 11.69 -9.94 11.72
N SER A 141 12.43 -10.99 12.06
CA SER A 141 13.76 -10.90 12.68
C SER A 141 14.82 -11.22 11.64
N PHE A 142 15.68 -10.26 11.32
CA PHE A 142 16.82 -10.45 10.43
C PHE A 142 18.11 -10.65 11.21
N VAL A 143 19.01 -11.49 10.69
CA VAL A 143 20.42 -11.53 11.07
C VAL A 143 21.20 -10.74 10.04
N VAL A 144 21.89 -9.67 10.45
CA VAL A 144 22.58 -8.75 9.53
C VAL A 144 24.06 -9.11 9.34
N PRO A 145 24.70 -8.73 8.22
CA PRO A 145 26.03 -9.20 7.87
C PRO A 145 27.19 -8.59 8.67
N ASN A 146 27.02 -7.41 9.27
CA ASN A 146 28.11 -6.72 9.95
C ASN A 146 28.57 -7.43 11.23
N ASP A 147 27.66 -7.52 12.19
CA ASP A 147 27.92 -7.99 13.55
C ASP A 147 27.13 -9.26 13.89
N HIS A 148 26.44 -9.85 12.90
CA HIS A 148 25.49 -10.94 13.08
C HIS A 148 24.39 -10.62 14.11
N ALA A 149 24.15 -9.34 14.41
CA ALA A 149 23.10 -8.96 15.35
C ALA A 149 21.73 -9.22 14.75
N ARG A 150 20.75 -9.39 15.64
CA ARG A 150 19.35 -9.49 15.26
C ARG A 150 18.73 -8.11 15.16
N GLN A 151 18.04 -7.86 14.05
CA GLN A 151 17.24 -6.67 13.84
C GLN A 151 15.79 -7.08 13.59
N GLU A 152 14.92 -6.74 14.53
CA GLU A 152 13.48 -6.97 14.41
C GLU A 152 12.81 -5.76 13.76
N ARG A 153 11.94 -6.03 12.79
CA ARG A 153 11.25 -5.01 12.00
C ARG A 153 9.78 -5.34 11.84
N ILE A 154 8.99 -4.29 11.66
CA ILE A 154 7.64 -4.38 11.10
C ILE A 154 7.77 -4.82 9.63
N PRO A 155 7.03 -5.84 9.16
CA PRO A 155 7.05 -6.22 7.75
C PRO A 155 6.67 -5.06 6.84
N ALA A 156 7.37 -4.89 5.72
CA ALA A 156 7.20 -3.72 4.85
C ALA A 156 5.79 -3.65 4.22
N TRP A 157 5.18 -4.82 4.03
CA TRP A 157 3.87 -5.03 3.40
C TRP A 157 2.74 -5.27 4.41
N ILE A 158 2.95 -4.93 5.68
CA ILE A 158 1.92 -5.10 6.70
C ILE A 158 0.72 -4.19 6.41
N THR A 159 -0.48 -4.72 6.62
CA THR A 159 -1.74 -4.01 6.37
C THR A 159 -2.35 -3.39 7.62
N ARG A 160 -1.80 -3.71 8.79
CA ARG A 160 -2.21 -3.14 10.08
C ARG A 160 -1.06 -3.11 11.06
N VAL A 161 -0.90 -1.99 11.72
CA VAL A 161 -0.05 -1.84 12.91
C VAL A 161 -0.88 -1.17 14.01
N THR A 162 -0.46 -1.26 15.25
CA THR A 162 -1.13 -0.62 16.39
C THR A 162 -0.08 -0.09 17.36
N GLN A 163 -0.44 0.92 18.15
CA GLN A 163 0.38 1.44 19.24
C GLN A 163 -0.45 1.50 20.51
N ASP A 164 0.09 0.96 21.61
CA ASP A 164 -0.45 1.12 22.95
C ASP A 164 0.57 1.89 23.79
N LEU A 165 0.30 3.18 23.99
CA LEU A 165 1.19 4.09 24.71
C LEU A 165 1.33 3.73 26.20
N ASN A 166 0.41 2.93 26.77
CA ASN A 166 0.54 2.44 28.14
C ASN A 166 1.59 1.32 28.25
N VAL A 167 1.95 0.69 27.13
CA VAL A 167 2.90 -0.42 27.07
C VAL A 167 4.23 0.03 26.45
N SER A 168 4.19 0.68 25.30
CA SER A 168 5.39 1.08 24.56
C SER A 168 5.11 2.19 23.55
N PRO A 169 6.05 3.13 23.33
CA PRO A 169 5.96 4.08 22.24
C PRO A 169 6.18 3.44 20.86
N VAL A 170 6.57 2.16 20.79
CA VAL A 170 6.84 1.47 19.52
C VAL A 170 5.56 0.83 18.97
N TYR A 171 5.41 0.85 17.64
CA TYR A 171 4.31 0.16 16.97
C TYR A 171 4.53 -1.35 16.89
N ASP A 172 3.44 -2.10 16.99
CA ASP A 172 3.37 -3.53 16.73
C ASP A 172 2.65 -3.80 15.41
N ALA A 173 3.21 -4.67 14.57
CA ALA A 173 2.51 -5.20 13.40
C ALA A 173 1.46 -6.23 13.81
N ARG A 174 0.31 -6.20 13.14
CA ARG A 174 -0.82 -7.09 13.39
C ARG A 174 -1.14 -7.91 12.15
N PHE A 175 -1.28 -9.22 12.31
CA PHE A 175 -1.74 -10.08 11.23
C PHE A 175 -3.23 -9.86 10.95
N TRP A 176 -3.54 -8.95 10.01
CA TRP A 176 -4.92 -8.60 9.67
C TRP A 176 -5.54 -9.56 8.66
N ASN A 177 -6.19 -10.61 9.18
CA ASN A 177 -6.99 -11.55 8.39
C ASN A 177 -8.38 -11.79 9.03
N PRO A 178 -9.29 -10.80 9.03
CA PRO A 178 -10.58 -10.94 9.71
C PRO A 178 -11.39 -12.11 9.14
N PRO A 179 -12.21 -12.78 9.96
CA PRO A 179 -13.18 -13.77 9.51
C PRO A 179 -14.06 -13.24 8.37
N LYS A 180 -14.52 -14.12 7.47
CA LYS A 180 -15.28 -13.71 6.27
C LYS A 180 -16.53 -12.89 6.59
N ASN A 181 -17.19 -13.15 7.72
CA ASN A 181 -18.38 -12.43 8.20
C ASN A 181 -18.07 -11.05 8.80
N GLU A 182 -16.81 -10.75 9.12
CA GLU A 182 -16.37 -9.47 9.68
C GLU A 182 -15.73 -8.56 8.62
N ARG A 183 -15.44 -9.10 7.43
CA ARG A 183 -14.91 -8.33 6.30
C ARG A 183 -15.94 -7.37 5.74
N TYR A 184 -15.55 -6.12 5.57
CA TYR A 184 -16.37 -5.15 4.85
C TYR A 184 -16.57 -5.60 3.40
N THR A 185 -17.82 -5.54 2.93
CA THR A 185 -18.18 -5.80 1.54
C THR A 185 -18.71 -4.51 0.94
N PHE A 186 -18.06 -4.01 -0.11
CA PHE A 186 -18.50 -2.81 -0.83
C PHE A 186 -19.92 -3.00 -1.36
N LYS A 187 -20.82 -2.07 -1.01
CA LYS A 187 -22.25 -2.10 -1.39
C LYS A 187 -22.61 -1.16 -2.52
N HIS A 188 -21.70 -0.23 -2.84
CA HIS A 188 -21.94 0.85 -3.81
C HIS A 188 -20.88 0.81 -4.90
N SER A 189 -21.27 1.13 -6.14
CA SER A 189 -20.35 1.33 -7.25
C SER A 189 -19.61 2.68 -7.13
N LYS A 190 -18.46 2.79 -7.80
CA LYS A 190 -17.74 4.07 -7.91
C LYS A 190 -18.63 5.09 -8.65
N PRO A 191 -18.75 6.34 -8.16
CA PRO A 191 -19.40 7.41 -8.90
C PRO A 191 -18.72 7.66 -10.26
N PRO A 192 -19.44 8.16 -11.27
CA PRO A 192 -18.82 8.54 -12.54
C PRO A 192 -17.82 9.68 -12.36
N LYS A 193 -16.82 9.76 -13.25
CA LYS A 193 -15.85 10.87 -13.26
C LYS A 193 -16.60 12.21 -13.39
N PRO A 194 -16.42 13.16 -12.45
CA PRO A 194 -17.14 14.43 -12.51
C PRO A 194 -16.62 15.30 -13.65
N LYS A 195 -17.50 16.12 -14.24
CA LYS A 195 -17.11 17.12 -15.24
C LYS A 195 -16.15 18.18 -14.67
N SER A 196 -16.33 18.52 -13.39
CA SER A 196 -15.45 19.42 -12.64
C SER A 196 -15.38 18.95 -11.19
N ALA A 197 -14.17 18.90 -10.65
CA ALA A 197 -13.94 18.50 -9.26
C ALA A 197 -14.17 19.67 -8.31
N ARG A 198 -15.03 19.45 -7.31
CA ARG A 198 -15.20 20.30 -6.12
C ARG A 198 -14.73 19.44 -4.96
N ILE A 199 -13.49 19.67 -4.56
CA ILE A 199 -12.74 18.81 -3.64
C ILE A 199 -12.90 19.34 -2.21
N TYR A 200 -13.37 18.48 -1.31
CA TYR A 200 -13.29 18.71 0.12
C TYR A 200 -12.04 18.00 0.65
N GLU A 201 -11.00 18.74 1.02
CA GLU A 201 -9.83 18.19 1.69
C GLU A 201 -10.15 17.92 3.15
N ALA A 202 -9.84 16.71 3.62
CA ALA A 202 -10.22 16.25 4.94
C ALA A 202 -9.12 15.43 5.61
N HIS A 203 -9.06 15.54 6.94
CA HIS A 203 -8.26 14.71 7.81
C HIS A 203 -9.17 14.10 8.88
N VAL A 204 -9.26 12.76 8.91
CA VAL A 204 -10.22 12.03 9.77
C VAL A 204 -10.02 12.38 11.24
N GLY A 205 -8.79 12.29 11.74
CA GLY A 205 -8.51 12.45 13.17
C GLY A 205 -8.87 13.80 13.80
N ILE A 206 -9.01 14.88 13.01
CA ILE A 206 -9.33 16.23 13.51
C ILE A 206 -10.75 16.68 13.09
N SER A 207 -11.60 15.72 12.70
CA SER A 207 -12.94 16.00 12.15
C SER A 207 -14.05 16.08 13.20
N SER A 208 -13.71 15.94 14.49
CA SER A 208 -14.65 16.08 15.61
C SER A 208 -14.40 17.41 16.35
N PRO A 209 -15.44 18.04 16.93
CA PRO A 209 -15.25 19.16 17.86
C PRO A 209 -14.61 18.74 19.19
N ASP A 210 -14.62 17.44 19.53
CA ASP A 210 -14.02 16.93 20.75
C ASP A 210 -12.48 16.96 20.67
N PRO A 211 -11.76 17.24 21.78
CA PRO A 211 -10.29 17.21 21.83
C PRO A 211 -9.76 15.77 21.87
N LYS A 212 -10.08 14.97 20.86
CA LYS A 212 -9.69 13.57 20.70
C LYS A 212 -9.37 13.29 19.22
N VAL A 213 -8.72 12.16 18.96
CA VAL A 213 -8.58 11.66 17.59
C VAL A 213 -9.91 11.03 17.17
N ALA A 214 -10.58 11.63 16.19
CA ALA A 214 -11.83 11.11 15.65
C ALA A 214 -11.62 9.86 14.78
N THR A 215 -12.67 9.03 14.68
CA THR A 215 -12.65 7.74 14.01
C THR A 215 -13.22 7.79 12.59
N TYR A 216 -12.93 6.78 11.77
CA TYR A 216 -13.52 6.62 10.44
C TYR A 216 -15.05 6.53 10.50
N LYS A 217 -15.61 5.86 11.52
CA LYS A 217 -17.06 5.77 11.71
C LYS A 217 -17.69 7.12 12.05
N GLU A 218 -17.06 7.91 12.92
CA GLU A 218 -17.50 9.26 13.22
C GLU A 218 -17.44 10.16 11.97
N PHE A 219 -16.36 10.07 11.18
CA PHE A 219 -16.25 10.80 9.91
C PHE A 219 -17.36 10.40 8.93
N THR A 220 -17.65 9.10 8.83
CA THR A 220 -18.72 8.55 7.99
C THR A 220 -20.09 9.08 8.40
N GLN A 221 -20.39 9.07 9.71
CA GLN A 221 -21.71 9.44 10.23
C GLN A 221 -21.93 10.96 10.25
N ASN A 222 -20.90 11.73 10.61
CA ASN A 222 -21.06 13.15 10.93
C ASN A 222 -20.51 14.07 9.85
N THR A 223 -19.44 13.67 9.16
CA THR A 223 -18.72 14.55 8.23
C THR A 223 -19.16 14.34 6.78
N LEU A 224 -19.31 13.09 6.32
CA LEU A 224 -19.75 12.81 4.94
C LEU A 224 -21.10 13.46 4.57
N PRO A 225 -22.15 13.42 5.41
CA PRO A 225 -23.42 14.08 5.08
C PRO A 225 -23.28 15.60 4.92
N ARG A 226 -22.41 16.23 5.72
CA ARG A 226 -22.11 17.66 5.61
C ARG A 226 -21.39 17.99 4.31
N ILE A 227 -20.37 17.22 3.94
CA ILE A 227 -19.63 17.38 2.68
C ILE A 227 -20.60 17.29 1.49
N HIS A 228 -21.47 16.28 1.51
CA HIS A 228 -22.49 16.10 0.48
C HIS A 228 -23.48 17.26 0.43
N HIS A 229 -24.00 17.72 1.59
CA HIS A 229 -24.93 18.84 1.67
C HIS A 229 -24.33 20.16 1.11
N LEU A 230 -23.04 20.38 1.32
CA LEU A 230 -22.32 21.54 0.78
C LEU A 230 -22.06 21.46 -0.74
N GLY A 231 -22.41 20.34 -1.39
CA GLY A 231 -22.34 20.18 -2.84
C GLY A 231 -20.97 19.78 -3.39
N TYR A 232 -20.03 19.37 -2.52
CA TYR A 232 -18.76 18.77 -2.93
C TYR A 232 -18.99 17.40 -3.57
N ASN A 233 -18.16 17.04 -4.55
CA ASN A 233 -18.30 15.79 -5.30
C ASN A 233 -17.02 14.93 -5.32
N VAL A 234 -15.95 15.42 -4.68
CA VAL A 234 -14.70 14.69 -4.48
C VAL A 234 -14.23 14.95 -3.05
N ILE A 235 -13.67 13.92 -2.40
CA ILE A 235 -13.01 14.04 -1.10
C ILE A 235 -11.53 13.75 -1.32
N GLN A 236 -10.67 14.67 -0.90
CA GLN A 236 -9.24 14.41 -0.77
C GLN A 236 -8.99 13.98 0.68
N LEU A 237 -8.71 12.70 0.89
CA LEU A 237 -8.57 12.13 2.23
C LEU A 237 -7.08 12.03 2.61
N MET A 238 -6.68 12.85 3.57
CA MET A 238 -5.30 12.95 4.03
C MET A 238 -4.99 11.96 5.17
N ALA A 239 -3.69 11.73 5.40
CA ALA A 239 -3.16 10.99 6.54
C ALA A 239 -3.71 9.56 6.71
N ILE A 240 -4.06 8.89 5.60
CA ILE A 240 -4.59 7.52 5.60
C ILE A 240 -3.49 6.48 5.75
N MET A 241 -2.37 6.62 5.05
CA MET A 241 -1.22 5.74 5.23
C MET A 241 -0.68 5.94 6.64
N GLU A 242 -0.33 4.84 7.31
CA GLU A 242 0.11 4.91 8.71
C GLU A 242 1.39 5.74 8.86
N HIS A 243 1.39 6.55 9.92
CA HIS A 243 2.45 7.49 10.25
C HIS A 243 2.59 7.56 11.77
N ALA A 244 3.77 7.27 12.32
CA ALA A 244 3.95 7.24 13.77
C ALA A 244 3.78 8.63 14.42
N TYR A 245 4.24 9.68 13.76
CA TYR A 245 4.20 11.03 14.29
C TYR A 245 2.91 11.74 13.85
N TYR A 246 1.93 11.84 14.74
CA TYR A 246 0.61 12.39 14.40
C TYR A 246 0.67 13.85 13.90
N ALA A 247 1.55 14.67 14.47
CA ALA A 247 1.74 16.05 14.03
C ALA A 247 2.49 16.19 12.69
N SER A 248 2.90 15.08 12.04
CA SER A 248 3.35 15.11 10.65
C SER A 248 2.22 15.34 9.66
N PHE A 249 0.95 15.32 10.10
CA PHE A 249 -0.21 15.46 9.23
C PHE A 249 -0.28 14.39 8.12
N GLY A 250 0.30 13.21 8.38
CA GLY A 250 0.38 12.10 7.44
C GLY A 250 1.61 12.10 6.53
N TYR A 251 2.50 13.10 6.60
CA TYR A 251 3.65 13.21 5.70
C TYR A 251 4.86 12.36 6.10
N GLN A 252 4.92 11.84 7.33
CA GLN A 252 5.98 10.93 7.78
C GLN A 252 5.49 9.50 7.91
N ILE A 253 5.32 8.85 6.75
CA ILE A 253 4.82 7.48 6.62
C ILE A 253 5.83 6.48 7.21
N ASN A 254 5.33 5.49 7.95
CA ASN A 254 6.14 4.39 8.48
C ASN A 254 5.68 3.00 8.01
N SER A 255 4.44 2.84 7.57
CA SER A 255 3.90 1.58 7.05
C SER A 255 2.98 1.87 5.87
N PHE A 256 3.52 1.72 4.66
CA PHE A 256 2.90 2.20 3.41
C PHE A 256 1.60 1.48 3.04
N PHE A 257 1.41 0.24 3.49
CA PHE A 257 0.24 -0.59 3.20
C PHE A 257 -0.77 -0.63 4.36
N ALA A 258 -0.47 0.04 5.48
CA ALA A 258 -1.35 0.05 6.65
C ALA A 258 -2.23 1.31 6.64
N ALA A 259 -3.55 1.13 6.74
CA ALA A 259 -4.45 2.21 7.09
C ALA A 259 -4.17 2.66 8.53
N SER A 260 -4.13 3.98 8.78
CA SER A 260 -3.75 4.49 10.09
C SER A 260 -4.70 4.01 11.16
N SER A 261 -4.13 3.28 12.13
CA SER A 261 -4.86 2.60 13.19
C SER A 261 -5.49 3.53 14.22
N ARG A 262 -5.07 4.80 14.24
CA ARG A 262 -5.63 5.82 15.14
C ARG A 262 -7.11 6.07 14.91
N TYR A 263 -7.59 5.87 13.69
CA TYR A 263 -8.96 6.20 13.31
C TYR A 263 -9.90 4.98 13.31
N GLY A 264 -9.36 3.76 13.41
CA GLY A 264 -10.16 2.54 13.44
C GLY A 264 -9.49 1.34 12.77
N LEU A 265 -10.31 0.37 12.39
CA LEU A 265 -9.88 -0.82 11.66
C LEU A 265 -9.75 -0.52 10.16
N PRO A 266 -8.96 -1.30 9.40
CA PRO A 266 -8.95 -1.20 7.93
C PRO A 266 -10.34 -1.32 7.30
N ASP A 267 -11.23 -2.13 7.88
CA ASP A 267 -12.61 -2.33 7.44
C ASP A 267 -13.54 -1.14 7.77
N ASP A 268 -13.11 -0.19 8.60
CA ASP A 268 -13.86 1.03 8.89
C ASP A 268 -13.59 2.17 7.89
N LEU A 269 -12.51 2.08 7.11
CA LEU A 269 -12.10 3.03 6.05
C LEU A 269 -12.81 2.76 4.73
#